data_AF-A0A7X7PYE2-F1
#
_entry.id   AF-A0A7X7PYE2-F1
#
_cell.length_a   1.000
_cell.length_b   1.000
_cell.length_c   1.000
_cell.angle_alpha   90.00
_cell.angle_beta   90.00
_cell.angle_gamma   90.00
#
_symmetry.space_group_name_H-M   'P 1'
#
loop_
_entity.id
_entity.type
_entity.pdbx_description
1 polymer ?
#
loop_
_entity_poly.entity_id
_entity_poly.type
_entity_poly.pdbx_seq_one_letter_code
_entity_poly.pdbx_strand_id
1 'polypeptide(L)'
;AVVFGSERYGLTNQELARCHMLVTIPTSADYSSLNIAMAVQVVAYEIWLATRPGAPAPLPREVPLATAEEMTRLYAHIEEVLDQIGFHDRTGGGHLMARIRRLFNRAQLDQNEMNILRGILTAVQARRRPAGKSVAR
;
A
#
# COMPACT_ATOMS: atom_id res chain seq x y z
N ALA A 1 -1.09 0.59 12.61
CA ALA A 1 -2.10 1.42 13.29
C ALA A 1 -3.46 1.19 12.64
N VAL A 2 -4.53 1.17 13.43
CA VAL A 2 -5.92 1.23 12.92
C VAL A 2 -6.38 2.67 13.10
N VAL A 3 -6.93 3.27 12.04
CA VAL A 3 -7.35 4.67 12.03
C VAL A 3 -8.87 4.72 11.83
N PHE A 4 -9.54 5.50 12.66
CA PHE A 4 -10.97 5.76 12.56
C PHE A 4 -11.18 7.21 12.15
N GLY A 5 -12.17 7.45 11.29
CA GLY A 5 -12.54 8.79 10.86
C GLY A 5 -13.44 9.51 11.86
N SER A 6 -13.75 10.77 11.57
CA SER A 6 -14.73 11.52 12.36
C SER A 6 -16.13 10.88 12.26
N GLU A 7 -16.94 10.98 13.31
CA GLU A 7 -18.29 10.37 13.32
C GLU A 7 -19.20 10.93 12.22
N ARG A 8 -19.07 12.22 11.88
CA ARG A 8 -19.92 12.87 10.88
C ARG A 8 -19.45 12.66 9.45
N TYR A 9 -18.14 12.63 9.21
CA TYR A 9 -17.59 12.70 7.85
C TYR A 9 -16.66 11.53 7.50
N GLY A 10 -16.38 10.64 8.46
CA GLY A 10 -15.43 9.55 8.27
C GLY A 10 -14.00 10.06 8.02
N LEU A 11 -13.25 9.28 7.23
CA LEU A 11 -11.92 9.63 6.74
C LEU A 11 -12.05 10.31 5.36
N THR A 12 -11.25 11.34 5.14
CA THR A 12 -11.14 11.99 3.84
C THR A 12 -10.46 11.07 2.82
N ASN A 13 -10.68 11.33 1.53
CA ASN A 13 -10.00 10.61 0.44
C ASN A 13 -8.46 10.68 0.56
N GLN A 14 -7.92 11.79 1.06
CA GLN A 14 -6.49 11.96 1.25
C GLN A 14 -5.95 11.08 2.38
N GLU A 15 -6.71 10.92 3.46
CA GLU A 15 -6.37 10.01 4.56
C GLU A 15 -6.51 8.55 4.13
N LEU A 16 -7.61 8.19 3.45
CA LEU A 16 -7.82 6.85 2.90
C LEU A 16 -6.70 6.44 1.94
N ALA A 17 -6.19 7.38 1.13
CA ALA A 17 -5.08 7.12 0.22
C ALA A 17 -3.76 6.75 0.93
N ARG A 18 -3.63 7.05 2.22
CA ARG A 18 -2.47 6.68 3.05
C ARG A 18 -2.66 5.34 3.75
N CYS A 19 -3.89 4.80 3.79
CA CYS A 19 -4.16 3.51 4.40
C CYS A 19 -3.65 2.35 3.53
N HIS A 20 -3.03 1.36 4.18
CA HIS A 20 -2.59 0.14 3.51
C HIS A 20 -3.76 -0.79 3.18
N MET A 21 -4.78 -0.79 4.03
CA MET A 21 -5.96 -1.61 3.89
C MET A 21 -7.18 -0.83 4.36
N LEU A 22 -8.32 -1.07 3.71
CA LEU A 22 -9.61 -0.57 4.13
C LEU A 22 -10.40 -1.74 4.70
N VAL A 23 -10.99 -1.53 5.88
CA VAL A 23 -11.84 -2.51 6.55
C VAL A 23 -13.25 -1.94 6.60
N THR A 24 -14.22 -2.77 6.25
CA THR A 24 -15.64 -2.42 6.31
C THR A 24 -16.33 -3.38 7.27
N ILE A 25 -16.99 -2.83 8.29
CA ILE A 25 -17.84 -3.61 9.19
C ILE A 25 -19.17 -3.86 8.44
N PRO A 26 -19.59 -5.12 8.24
CA PRO A 26 -20.88 -5.41 7.63
C PRO A 26 -22.01 -4.80 8.46
N THR A 27 -22.89 -4.06 7.79
CA THR A 27 -24.03 -3.34 8.39
C THR A 27 -25.27 -3.50 7.51
N SER A 28 -26.43 -3.05 8.00
CA SER A 28 -27.66 -3.03 7.20
C SER A 28 -27.51 -2.12 5.98
N ALA A 29 -28.11 -2.50 4.84
CA ALA A 29 -28.14 -1.68 3.64
C ALA A 29 -28.89 -0.35 3.86
N ASP A 30 -29.91 -0.35 4.73
CA ASP A 30 -30.73 0.83 5.01
C ASP A 30 -30.08 1.78 6.02
N TYR A 31 -29.11 1.29 6.80
CA TYR A 31 -28.41 2.06 7.82
C TYR A 31 -26.98 1.52 8.02
N SER A 32 -26.06 2.05 7.21
CA SER A 32 -24.67 1.57 7.15
C SER A 32 -23.69 2.34 8.03
N SER A 33 -24.16 3.38 8.74
CA SER A 33 -23.31 4.24 9.56
C SER A 33 -23.35 3.80 11.02
N LEU A 34 -22.23 3.30 11.52
CA LEU A 34 -22.07 2.98 12.93
C LEU A 34 -21.58 4.22 13.69
N ASN A 35 -22.07 4.38 14.92
CA ASN A 35 -21.43 5.29 15.87
C ASN A 35 -19.95 4.88 16.05
N ILE A 36 -19.07 5.87 16.20
CA ILE A 36 -17.63 5.64 16.24
C ILE A 36 -17.21 4.69 17.37
N ALA A 37 -17.82 4.79 18.56
CA ALA A 37 -17.51 3.90 19.67
C ALA A 37 -17.92 2.45 19.39
N MET A 38 -19.04 2.24 18.68
CA MET A 38 -19.48 0.91 18.25
C MET A 38 -18.51 0.30 17.23
N ALA A 39 -18.07 1.09 16.24
CA ALA A 39 -17.09 0.64 15.25
C ALA A 39 -15.75 0.27 15.91
N VAL A 40 -15.26 1.10 16.83
CA VAL A 40 -14.05 0.83 17.62
C VAL A 40 -14.20 -0.45 18.44
N GLN A 41 -15.33 -0.63 19.13
CA GLN A 41 -15.59 -1.80 19.97
C GLN A 41 -15.57 -3.11 19.16
N VAL A 42 -16.20 -3.13 17.98
CA VAL A 42 -16.20 -4.31 17.10
C VAL A 42 -14.79 -4.64 16.63
N VAL A 43 -14.05 -3.66 16.13
CA VAL A 43 -12.68 -3.89 15.64
C VAL A 43 -11.75 -4.34 16.76
N ALA A 44 -11.85 -3.73 17.95
CA ALA A 44 -11.06 -4.13 19.11
C ALA A 44 -11.39 -5.57 19.56
N TYR A 45 -12.67 -5.95 19.53
CA TYR A 45 -13.10 -7.30 19.84
C TYR A 45 -12.57 -8.33 18.85
N GLU A 46 -12.63 -8.06 17.54
CA GLU A 46 -12.08 -8.95 16.51
C GLU A 46 -10.56 -9.11 16.64
N ILE A 47 -9.84 -8.03 16.94
CA ILE A 47 -8.40 -8.10 17.22
C ILE A 47 -8.14 -8.99 18.43
N TRP A 48 -8.86 -8.78 19.53
CA TRP A 48 -8.72 -9.62 20.72
C TRP A 48 -9.02 -11.10 20.42
N LEU A 49 -10.07 -11.37 19.65
CA LEU A 49 -10.45 -12.73 19.25
C LEU A 49 -9.36 -13.42 18.43
N ALA A 50 -8.68 -12.67 17.55
CA ALA A 50 -7.58 -13.15 16.74
C ALA A 50 -6.26 -13.31 17.51
N THR A 51 -6.07 -12.56 18.62
CA THR A 51 -4.81 -12.57 19.40
C THR A 51 -4.92 -13.26 20.76
N ARG A 52 -6.10 -13.76 21.15
CA ARG A 52 -6.29 -14.43 22.44
C ARG A 52 -5.46 -15.72 22.54
N PRO A 53 -5.11 -16.19 23.75
CA PRO A 53 -4.49 -17.49 23.93
C PRO A 53 -5.30 -18.61 23.27
N GLY A 54 -4.63 -19.46 22.50
CA GLY A 54 -5.28 -20.55 21.75
C GLY A 54 -5.95 -20.14 20.44
N ALA A 55 -5.86 -18.87 20.03
CA ALA A 55 -6.23 -18.46 18.68
C ALA A 55 -5.30 -19.12 17.64
N PRO A 56 -5.81 -19.46 16.44
CA PRO A 56 -4.98 -19.99 15.37
C PRO A 56 -3.89 -18.97 15.03
N ALA A 57 -2.63 -19.40 15.16
CA ALA A 57 -1.50 -18.57 14.76
C ALA A 57 -1.53 -18.38 13.23
N PRO A 58 -1.19 -17.19 12.72
CA PRO A 58 -0.92 -17.04 11.30
C PRO A 58 0.17 -18.03 10.89
N LEU A 59 0.09 -18.56 9.66
CA LEU A 59 1.18 -19.36 9.12
C LEU A 59 2.48 -18.53 9.19
N PRO A 60 3.56 -19.07 9.75
CA PRO A 60 4.83 -18.37 9.78
C PRO A 60 5.26 -18.09 8.34
N ARG A 61 5.60 -16.82 8.07
CA ARG A 61 6.27 -16.45 6.82
C ARG A 61 7.76 -16.64 7.01
N GLU A 62 8.41 -17.31 6.07
CA GLU A 62 9.87 -17.48 6.06
C GLU A 62 10.58 -16.13 5.84
N VAL A 63 9.99 -15.28 5.01
CA VAL A 63 10.49 -13.94 4.68
C VAL A 63 9.60 -12.88 5.32
N PRO A 64 10.16 -11.88 6.02
CA PRO A 64 9.37 -10.81 6.60
C PRO A 64 8.73 -9.94 5.50
N LEU A 65 7.58 -9.38 5.83
CA LEU A 65 6.93 -8.37 4.98
C LEU A 65 7.82 -7.14 4.81
N ALA A 66 7.73 -6.50 3.64
CA ALA A 66 8.32 -5.20 3.42
C ALA A 66 7.71 -4.17 4.40
N THR A 67 8.58 -3.38 5.02
CA THR A 67 8.17 -2.30 5.92
C THR A 67 7.50 -1.17 5.15
N ALA A 68 6.70 -0.35 5.85
CA ALA A 68 6.05 0.81 5.23
C ALA A 68 7.05 1.80 4.61
N GLU A 69 8.23 1.94 5.21
CA GLU A 69 9.30 2.79 4.70
C GLU A 69 9.88 2.22 3.40
N GLU A 70 10.13 0.92 3.34
CA GLU A 70 10.61 0.24 2.14
C GLU A 70 9.59 0.31 1.00
N MET A 71 8.31 0.10 1.28
CA MET A 71 7.22 0.27 0.31
C MET A 71 7.16 1.71 -0.20
N THR A 72 7.36 2.71 0.67
CA THR A 72 7.41 4.13 0.27
C THR A 72 8.57 4.39 -0.70
N ARG A 73 9.75 3.81 -0.45
CA ARG A 73 10.89 3.88 -1.37
C ARG A 73 10.61 3.20 -2.70
N LEU A 74 9.96 2.03 -2.69
CA LEU A 74 9.55 1.35 -3.91
C LEU A 74 8.61 2.24 -4.74
N TYR A 75 7.63 2.89 -4.12
CA TYR A 75 6.70 3.79 -4.83
C TYR A 75 7.41 4.99 -5.47
N ALA A 76 8.37 5.60 -4.76
CA ALA A 76 9.18 6.68 -5.33
C ALA A 76 10.02 6.20 -6.53
N HIS A 77 10.60 5.00 -6.43
CA HIS A 77 11.38 4.41 -7.53
C HIS A 77 10.50 4.10 -8.75
N ILE A 78 9.29 3.57 -8.54
CA ILE A 78 8.33 3.34 -9.62
C ILE A 78 7.99 4.67 -10.31
N GLU A 79 7.63 5.70 -9.55
CA GLU A 79 7.27 7.02 -10.07
C GLU A 79 8.40 7.60 -10.94
N GLU A 80 9.64 7.57 -10.44
CA GLU A 80 10.82 8.00 -11.19
C GLU A 80 11.00 7.23 -12.51
N VAL A 81 10.84 5.91 -12.49
CA VAL A 81 10.97 5.07 -13.69
C VAL A 81 9.87 5.37 -14.70
N LEU A 82 8.63 5.52 -14.25
CA LEU A 82 7.48 5.83 -15.10
C LEU A 82 7.69 7.17 -15.84
N ASP A 83 8.17 8.19 -15.12
CA ASP A 83 8.52 9.48 -15.71
C ASP A 83 9.65 9.34 -16.75
N GLN A 84 10.71 8.59 -16.42
CA GLN A 84 11.84 8.37 -17.34
C GLN A 84 11.43 7.64 -18.63
N ILE A 85 10.49 6.70 -18.56
CA ILE A 85 10.00 5.99 -19.74
C ILE A 85 8.86 6.73 -20.45
N GLY A 86 8.39 7.85 -19.89
CA GLY A 86 7.29 8.63 -20.44
C GLY A 86 5.92 7.97 -20.28
N PHE A 87 5.77 7.06 -19.32
CA PHE A 87 4.49 6.39 -19.04
C PHE A 87 3.68 7.22 -18.07
N HIS A 88 2.66 7.90 -18.59
CA HIS A 88 1.81 8.79 -17.82
C HIS A 88 0.35 8.33 -17.87
N ASP A 89 -0.45 8.83 -16.92
CA ASP A 89 -1.88 8.59 -16.87
C ASP A 89 -2.57 9.20 -18.10
N ARG A 90 -2.99 8.35 -19.04
CA ARG A 90 -3.72 8.76 -20.24
C ARG A 90 -5.19 9.08 -19.98
N THR A 91 -5.70 8.79 -18.77
CA THR A 91 -7.11 8.94 -18.43
C THR A 91 -7.45 10.31 -17.81
N GLY A 92 -6.46 11.21 -17.68
CA GLY A 92 -6.65 12.59 -17.24
C GLY A 92 -6.93 12.78 -15.74
N GLY A 93 -7.07 11.69 -14.97
CA GLY A 93 -7.41 11.73 -13.55
C GLY A 93 -6.23 11.84 -12.58
N GLY A 94 -4.98 11.68 -13.04
CA GLY A 94 -3.80 11.71 -12.17
C GLY A 94 -3.81 10.62 -11.08
N HIS A 95 -4.47 9.49 -11.35
CA HIS A 95 -4.72 8.44 -10.36
C HIS A 95 -3.84 7.21 -10.53
N LEU A 96 -2.93 7.20 -11.51
CA LEU A 96 -2.03 6.07 -11.76
C LEU A 96 -1.26 5.64 -10.51
N MET A 97 -0.57 6.57 -9.85
CA MET A 97 0.19 6.25 -8.63
C MET A 97 -0.72 5.78 -7.48
N ALA A 98 -1.93 6.32 -7.36
CA ALA A 98 -2.89 5.85 -6.36
C ALA A 98 -3.34 4.40 -6.65
N ARG A 99 -3.54 4.02 -7.92
CA ARG A 99 -3.87 2.65 -8.33
C ARG A 99 -2.71 1.68 -8.08
N ILE A 100 -1.48 2.11 -8.39
CA ILE A 100 -0.26 1.33 -8.14
C ILE A 100 -0.08 1.06 -6.64
N ARG A 101 -0.21 2.10 -5.79
CA ARG A 101 -0.13 1.95 -4.33
C ARG A 101 -1.18 0.98 -3.80
N ARG A 102 -2.44 1.09 -4.27
CA ARG A 102 -3.51 0.15 -3.88
C ARG A 102 -3.22 -1.29 -4.30
N LEU A 103 -2.65 -1.50 -5.49
CA LEU A 103 -2.29 -2.83 -5.98
C LEU A 103 -1.25 -3.49 -5.06
N PHE A 104 -0.15 -2.79 -4.78
CA PHE A 104 0.95 -3.35 -4.00
C PHE A 104 0.65 -3.44 -2.51
N ASN A 105 -0.12 -2.51 -1.93
CA ASN A 105 -0.57 -2.64 -0.54
C ASN A 105 -1.47 -3.88 -0.34
N ARG A 106 -2.31 -4.23 -1.33
CA ARG A 106 -3.12 -5.45 -1.28
C ARG A 106 -2.29 -6.72 -1.42
N ALA A 107 -1.20 -6.68 -2.20
CA ALA A 107 -0.33 -7.83 -2.42
C ALA A 107 0.42 -8.28 -1.15
N GLN A 108 0.61 -7.37 -0.17
CA GLN A 108 1.40 -7.63 1.05
C GLN A 108 2.79 -8.21 0.72
N LEU A 109 3.58 -7.45 -0.03
CA LEU A 109 4.89 -7.90 -0.51
C LEU A 109 5.82 -8.27 0.63
N ASP A 110 6.57 -9.36 0.45
CA ASP A 110 7.74 -9.64 1.26
C ASP A 110 8.99 -8.87 0.80
N GLN A 111 10.05 -8.93 1.59
CA GLN A 111 11.31 -8.26 1.26
C GLN A 111 11.96 -8.79 -0.03
N ASN A 112 11.83 -10.09 -0.33
CA ASN A 112 12.40 -10.69 -1.53
C ASN A 112 11.66 -10.23 -2.79
N GLU A 113 10.33 -10.27 -2.78
CA GLU A 113 9.49 -9.80 -3.88
C GLU A 113 9.74 -8.32 -4.17
N MET A 114 9.84 -7.50 -3.12
CA MET A 114 10.20 -6.10 -3.25
C MET A 114 11.60 -5.90 -3.87
N ASN A 115 12.59 -6.68 -3.44
CA ASN A 115 13.94 -6.61 -4.02
C ASN A 115 13.95 -7.00 -5.50
N ILE A 116 13.17 -8.01 -5.89
CA ILE A 116 12.98 -8.39 -7.29
C ILE A 116 12.38 -7.22 -8.09
N LEU A 117 11.31 -6.59 -7.58
CA LEU A 117 10.69 -5.43 -8.24
C LEU A 117 11.67 -4.27 -8.40
N ARG A 118 12.44 -3.95 -7.35
CA ARG A 118 13.49 -2.91 -7.44
C ARG A 118 14.59 -3.29 -8.43
N GLY A 119 14.95 -4.56 -8.51
CA GLY A 119 15.90 -5.07 -9.51
C GLY A 119 15.38 -4.86 -10.94
N ILE A 120 14.10 -5.16 -11.19
CA ILE A 120 13.44 -4.91 -12.48
C ILE A 120 13.48 -3.42 -12.83
N LEU A 121 13.08 -2.55 -11.91
CA LEU A 121 13.10 -1.09 -12.10
C LEU A 121 14.51 -0.57 -12.40
N THR A 122 15.52 -1.05 -11.66
CA THR A 122 16.93 -0.70 -11.87
C THR A 122 17.41 -1.13 -13.27
N ALA A 123 17.04 -2.35 -13.72
CA ALA A 123 17.40 -2.83 -15.05
C ALA A 123 16.77 -2.00 -16.17
N VAL A 124 15.52 -1.54 -15.99
CA VAL A 124 14.86 -0.62 -16.91
C VAL A 124 15.60 0.72 -16.98
N GLN A 125 15.97 1.30 -15.84
CA GLN A 125 16.76 2.55 -15.80
C GLN A 125 18.13 2.40 -16.46
N ALA A 126 18.82 1.28 -16.22
CA ALA A 126 20.13 1.00 -16.79
C ALA A 126 20.11 0.93 -18.33
N ARG A 127 19.06 0.33 -18.92
CA ARG A 127 18.86 0.31 -20.38
C ARG A 127 18.57 1.69 -20.97
N ARG A 128 17.95 2.57 -20.20
CA ARG A 128 17.61 3.95 -20.61
C ARG A 128 18.79 4.90 -20.51
N ARG A 129 19.73 4.68 -19.56
CA ARG A 129 21.00 5.43 -19.53
C ARG A 129 21.79 5.10 -20.79
N PRO A 130 21.97 6.05 -21.74
CA PRO A 130 22.83 5.78 -22.87
C PRO A 130 24.24 5.51 -22.34
N ALA A 131 24.85 4.42 -22.79
CA ALA A 131 26.27 4.17 -22.58
C ALA A 131 27.05 5.32 -23.24
N GLY A 132 27.45 6.32 -22.46
CA GLY A 132 28.26 7.41 -22.99
C GLY A 132 28.34 8.64 -22.12
N LYS A 133 29.35 8.68 -21.24
CA LYS A 133 30.50 9.57 -21.43
C LYS A 133 31.75 8.84 -20.97
N SER A 134 32.41 8.16 -21.91
CA SER A 134 33.86 7.93 -21.78
C SER A 134 34.50 9.30 -21.75
N VAL A 135 35.02 9.69 -20.59
CA VAL A 135 35.83 10.90 -20.46
C VAL A 135 37.17 10.59 -21.11
N ALA A 136 37.31 10.98 -22.37
CA ALA A 136 38.61 11.21 -22.96
C ALA A 136 39.12 12.54 -22.43
N ARG A 137 40.07 12.48 -21.49
CA ARG A 137 41.20 13.41 -21.37
C ARG A 137 42.29 12.79 -20.52
#